data_AF-A0A3C1HWA8-F1
#
_entry.id   AF-A0A3C1HWA8-F1
#
_cell.length_a   1.000
_cell.length_b   1.000
_cell.length_c   1.000
_cell.angle_alpha   90.00
_cell.angle_beta   90.00
_cell.angle_gamma   90.00
#
_symmetry.space_group_name_H-M   'P 1'
#
loop_
_entity.id
_entity.type
_entity.pdbx_description
1 polymer ?
#
loop_
_entity_poly.entity_id
_entity_poly.type
_entity_poly.pdbx_seq_one_letter_code
_entity_poly.pdbx_strand_id
1 'polypeptide(L)'
;MNKDFAPYLARIEEEIHKALPKVSGKEWQDTVFGQLYPAVTADHISPLITPTRSLVDLGGKRWRPLLLVLTAQALAEKDGGTKDPSSSNKFETACHLTPLVEFTHTASLIHDDIEDSSDTRRGQPAAYITYGLDTALNAGSWLYFAATSCIDTLSSTDEALKARVYALYNMELRRLHLGQAMGIAW
;
A
#
# COMPACT_ATOMS: atom_id res chain seq x y z
N MET A 1 18.85 12.39 -3.59
CA MET A 1 18.17 11.29 -4.32
C MET A 1 18.48 11.48 -5.81
N ASN A 2 18.77 10.41 -6.56
CA ASN A 2 19.11 10.55 -7.98
C ASN A 2 17.92 11.16 -8.74
N LYS A 3 18.16 12.21 -9.54
CA LYS A 3 17.12 12.92 -10.30
C LYS A 3 16.42 12.00 -11.31
N ASP A 4 17.08 10.93 -11.73
CA ASP A 4 16.57 9.95 -12.69
C ASP A 4 15.31 9.22 -12.18
N PHE A 5 15.14 9.09 -10.86
CA PHE A 5 13.97 8.40 -10.28
C PHE A 5 12.80 9.34 -9.94
N ALA A 6 12.98 10.66 -10.04
CA ALA A 6 11.95 11.64 -9.70
C ALA A 6 10.59 11.41 -10.39
N PRO A 7 10.51 11.12 -11.72
CA PRO A 7 9.21 10.93 -12.37
C PRO A 7 8.49 9.65 -11.88
N TYR A 8 9.25 8.58 -11.63
CA TYR A 8 8.70 7.33 -11.08
C TYR A 8 8.11 7.55 -9.70
N LEU A 9 8.85 8.25 -8.84
CA LEU A 9 8.44 8.52 -7.48
C LEU A 9 7.21 9.43 -7.45
N ALA A 10 7.12 10.42 -8.34
CA ALA A 10 5.93 11.26 -8.46
C ALA A 10 4.69 10.43 -8.80
N ARG A 11 4.80 9.51 -9.77
CA ARG A 11 3.70 8.60 -10.15
C ARG A 11 3.33 7.63 -9.02
N ILE A 12 4.32 7.09 -8.31
CA ILE A 12 4.12 6.22 -7.14
C ILE A 12 3.36 6.97 -6.04
N GLU A 13 3.77 8.20 -5.71
CA GLU A 13 3.07 9.01 -4.70
C GLU A 13 1.63 9.33 -5.13
N GLU A 14 1.38 9.59 -6.41
CA GLU A 14 0.03 9.81 -6.91
C GLU A 14 -0.87 8.59 -6.68
N GLU A 15 -0.42 7.39 -7.08
CA GLU A 15 -1.20 6.15 -6.91
C GLU A 15 -1.42 5.79 -5.42
N ILE A 16 -0.40 5.99 -4.58
CA ILE A 16 -0.51 5.82 -3.12
C ILE A 16 -1.58 6.76 -2.54
N HIS A 17 -1.55 8.05 -2.88
CA HIS A 17 -2.49 9.03 -2.34
C HIS A 17 -3.90 8.89 -2.87
N LYS A 18 -4.06 8.39 -4.11
CA LYS A 18 -5.34 8.01 -4.68
C LYS A 18 -5.94 6.80 -3.98
N ALA A 19 -5.12 5.78 -3.68
CA ALA A 19 -5.57 4.57 -2.99
C ALA A 19 -5.86 4.79 -1.50
N LEU A 20 -5.21 5.76 -0.84
CA LEU A 20 -5.47 6.13 0.55
C LEU A 20 -5.71 7.65 0.67
N PRO A 21 -6.92 8.13 0.40
CA PRO A 21 -7.25 9.56 0.40
C PRO A 21 -7.31 10.13 1.82
N LYS A 22 -7.21 11.46 1.97
CA LYS A 22 -7.38 12.12 3.27
C LYS A 22 -8.83 12.12 3.75
N VAL A 23 -9.77 12.15 2.83
CA VAL A 23 -11.21 12.13 3.09
C VAL A 23 -11.82 11.03 2.25
N SER A 24 -12.62 10.15 2.87
CA SER A 24 -13.28 9.05 2.17
C SER A 24 -14.48 9.57 1.37
N GLY A 25 -14.33 9.67 0.05
CA GLY A 25 -15.43 9.92 -0.87
C GLY A 25 -16.23 8.65 -1.16
N LYS A 26 -17.49 8.79 -1.61
CA LYS A 26 -18.39 7.65 -1.86
C LYS A 26 -17.79 6.63 -2.84
N GLU A 27 -17.24 7.09 -3.96
CA GLU A 27 -16.62 6.20 -4.97
C GLU A 27 -15.46 5.36 -4.40
N TRP A 28 -14.63 5.99 -3.56
CA TRP A 28 -13.55 5.29 -2.87
C TRP A 28 -14.10 4.30 -1.83
N GLN A 29 -15.14 4.68 -1.08
CA GLN A 29 -15.79 3.79 -0.12
C GLN A 29 -16.40 2.56 -0.82
N ASP A 30 -17.09 2.76 -1.94
CA ASP A 30 -17.67 1.69 -2.75
C ASP A 30 -16.57 0.74 -3.28
N THR A 31 -15.40 1.29 -3.63
CA THR A 31 -14.24 0.50 -4.08
C THR A 31 -13.63 -0.35 -2.96
N VAL A 32 -13.46 0.23 -1.77
CA VAL A 32 -12.69 -0.41 -0.68
C VAL A 32 -13.57 -1.28 0.22
N PHE A 33 -14.81 -0.87 0.46
CA PHE A 33 -15.73 -1.55 1.38
C PHE A 33 -16.96 -2.16 0.68
N GLY A 34 -17.16 -1.88 -0.61
CA GLY A 34 -18.40 -2.21 -1.28
C GLY A 34 -19.57 -1.38 -0.76
N GLN A 35 -20.78 -1.92 -0.86
CA GLN A 35 -21.99 -1.22 -0.42
C GLN A 35 -22.04 -1.11 1.10
N LEU A 36 -21.91 0.12 1.61
CA LEU A 36 -21.99 0.40 3.04
C LEU A 36 -23.44 0.47 3.54
N TYR A 37 -23.63 0.06 4.79
CA TYR A 37 -24.89 0.24 5.50
C TYR A 37 -25.13 1.73 5.82
N PRO A 38 -26.36 2.28 5.73
CA PRO A 38 -26.61 3.71 5.88
C PRO A 38 -26.17 4.33 7.22
N ALA A 39 -26.02 3.54 8.28
CA ALA A 39 -25.55 4.03 9.58
C ALA A 39 -24.03 4.19 9.65
N VAL A 40 -23.28 3.71 8.65
CA VAL A 40 -21.83 3.94 8.57
C VAL A 40 -21.60 5.40 8.21
N THR A 41 -20.71 6.05 8.94
CA THR A 41 -20.40 7.48 8.80
C THR A 41 -18.91 7.67 8.60
N ALA A 42 -18.50 8.88 8.22
CA ALA A 42 -17.08 9.23 8.09
C ALA A 42 -16.30 8.98 9.39
N ASP A 43 -16.92 9.18 10.55
CA ASP A 43 -16.30 8.97 11.88
C ASP A 43 -15.99 7.49 12.17
N HIS A 44 -16.69 6.56 11.52
CA HIS A 44 -16.39 5.13 11.62
C HIS A 44 -15.23 4.71 10.70
N ILE A 45 -14.99 5.46 9.61
CA ILE A 45 -13.96 5.16 8.61
C ILE A 45 -12.65 5.89 8.93
N SER A 46 -12.74 7.11 9.45
CA SER A 46 -11.58 7.96 9.78
C SER A 46 -10.54 7.28 10.67
N PRO A 47 -10.90 6.45 11.68
CA PRO A 47 -9.93 5.72 12.48
C PRO A 47 -9.10 4.69 11.69
N LEU A 48 -9.55 4.24 10.52
CA LEU A 48 -8.78 3.35 9.64
C LEU A 48 -7.79 4.15 8.79
N ILE A 49 -8.24 5.29 8.26
CA ILE A 49 -7.45 6.12 7.34
C ILE A 49 -6.39 6.93 8.11
N THR A 50 -6.75 7.57 9.22
CA THR A 50 -5.89 8.58 9.85
C THR A 50 -4.54 8.01 10.31
N PRO A 51 -4.47 6.88 11.04
CA PRO A 51 -3.20 6.33 11.50
C PRO A 51 -2.32 5.87 10.33
N THR A 52 -2.91 5.17 9.37
CA THR A 52 -2.21 4.62 8.20
C THR A 52 -1.69 5.73 7.29
N ARG A 53 -2.55 6.72 7.02
CA ARG A 53 -2.21 7.90 6.23
C ARG A 53 -1.12 8.73 6.89
N SER A 54 -1.12 8.87 8.21
CA SER A 54 -0.08 9.62 8.93
C SER A 54 1.31 9.07 8.62
N LEU A 55 1.49 7.74 8.65
CA LEU A 55 2.77 7.11 8.34
C LEU A 55 3.13 7.17 6.86
N VAL A 56 2.14 7.03 5.97
CA VAL A 56 2.33 7.21 4.52
C VAL A 56 2.82 8.63 4.23
N ASP A 57 2.20 9.65 4.83
CA ASP A 57 2.53 11.07 4.61
C ASP A 57 3.90 11.45 5.19
N LEU A 58 4.43 10.72 6.19
CA LEU A 58 5.82 10.85 6.63
C LEU A 58 6.85 10.44 5.55
N GLY A 59 6.38 9.89 4.43
CA GLY A 59 7.18 9.66 3.24
C GLY A 59 8.08 8.43 3.37
N GLY A 60 9.39 8.63 3.23
CA GLY A 60 10.37 7.54 3.16
C GLY A 60 10.95 7.38 1.76
N LYS A 61 11.83 6.39 1.58
CA LYS A 61 12.59 6.25 0.33
C LYS A 61 11.77 5.69 -0.84
N ARG A 62 10.59 5.13 -0.57
CA ARG A 62 9.72 4.43 -1.55
C ARG A 62 10.45 3.41 -2.42
N TRP A 63 11.48 2.76 -1.86
CA TRP A 63 12.35 1.89 -2.65
C TRP A 63 11.64 0.61 -3.09
N ARG A 64 10.67 0.11 -2.30
CA ARG A 64 9.90 -1.11 -2.62
C ARG A 64 8.95 -0.90 -3.81
N PRO A 65 8.08 0.13 -3.84
CA PRO A 65 7.28 0.41 -5.02
C PRO A 65 8.14 0.84 -6.22
N LEU A 66 9.26 1.55 -6.00
CA LEU A 66 10.20 1.87 -7.08
C LEU A 66 10.79 0.61 -7.72
N LEU A 67 11.19 -0.38 -6.92
CA LEU A 67 11.69 -1.66 -7.44
C LEU A 67 10.65 -2.39 -8.28
N LEU A 68 9.38 -2.40 -7.87
CA LEU A 68 8.28 -2.98 -8.65
C LEU A 68 8.19 -2.33 -10.03
N VAL A 69 8.13 -1.00 -10.07
CA VAL A 69 7.95 -0.23 -11.31
C VAL A 69 9.16 -0.40 -12.24
N LEU A 70 10.38 -0.30 -11.71
CA LEU A 70 11.60 -0.47 -12.51
C LEU A 70 11.73 -1.90 -13.08
N THR A 71 11.31 -2.92 -12.32
CA THR A 71 11.31 -4.30 -12.79
C THR A 71 10.32 -4.48 -13.94
N ALA A 72 9.11 -3.93 -13.81
CA ALA A 72 8.10 -3.98 -14.86
C ALA A 72 8.57 -3.26 -16.13
N GLN A 73 9.22 -2.11 -16.00
CA GLN A 73 9.80 -1.38 -17.12
C GLN A 73 10.90 -2.19 -17.80
N ALA A 74 11.86 -2.74 -17.05
CA ALA A 74 12.94 -3.53 -17.63
C ALA A 74 12.42 -4.74 -18.43
N LEU A 75 11.35 -5.38 -17.95
CA LEU A 75 10.66 -6.46 -18.67
C LEU A 75 9.88 -5.96 -19.89
N ALA A 76 9.32 -4.75 -19.85
CA ALA A 76 8.66 -4.15 -21.00
C ALA A 76 9.66 -3.81 -22.13
N GLU A 77 10.80 -3.23 -21.78
CA GLU A 77 11.87 -2.90 -22.74
C GLU A 77 12.44 -4.16 -23.40
N LYS A 78 12.60 -5.24 -22.63
CA LYS A 78 13.06 -6.53 -23.16
C LYS A 78 12.11 -7.13 -24.21
N ASP A 79 10.80 -6.93 -24.05
CA ASP A 79 9.77 -7.44 -24.96
C ASP A 79 9.58 -6.56 -26.21
N GLY A 80 10.50 -5.62 -26.47
CA GLY A 80 10.44 -4.71 -27.62
C GLY A 80 9.64 -3.43 -27.35
N GLY A 81 9.34 -3.13 -26.08
CA GLY A 81 8.71 -1.89 -25.67
C GLY A 81 9.60 -0.66 -25.90
N THR A 82 8.96 0.50 -26.00
CA THR A 82 9.61 1.82 -26.08
C THR A 82 10.36 2.14 -24.78
N LYS A 83 11.46 2.91 -24.87
CA LYS A 83 12.19 3.44 -23.70
C LYS A 83 11.42 4.51 -22.92
N ASP A 84 10.31 4.99 -23.46
CA ASP A 84 9.46 5.97 -22.79
C ASP A 84 8.56 5.24 -21.77
N PRO A 85 8.74 5.46 -20.46
CA PRO A 85 8.00 4.77 -19.41
C PRO A 85 6.48 4.92 -19.56
N SER A 86 6.03 6.09 -20.03
CA SER A 86 4.61 6.47 -20.11
C SER A 86 3.83 5.77 -21.23
N SER A 87 4.54 5.07 -22.13
CA SER A 87 3.95 4.44 -23.31
C SER A 87 3.75 2.93 -23.19
N SER A 88 4.13 2.33 -22.04
CA SER A 88 3.98 0.89 -21.78
C SER A 88 2.81 0.59 -20.85
N ASN A 89 1.88 -0.27 -21.30
CA ASN A 89 0.79 -0.78 -20.46
C ASN A 89 1.31 -1.48 -19.18
N LYS A 90 2.48 -2.12 -19.25
CA LYS A 90 3.10 -2.79 -18.09
C LYS A 90 3.59 -1.79 -17.04
N PHE A 91 4.07 -0.62 -17.45
CA PHE A 91 4.49 0.44 -16.53
C PHE A 91 3.28 0.99 -15.76
N GLU A 92 2.21 1.36 -16.46
CA GLU A 92 1.00 1.86 -15.81
C GLU A 92 0.37 0.81 -14.88
N THR A 93 0.32 -0.45 -15.32
CA THR A 93 -0.13 -1.56 -14.46
C THR A 93 0.72 -1.67 -13.19
N ALA A 94 2.05 -1.57 -13.30
CA ALA A 94 2.94 -1.64 -12.16
C ALA A 94 2.79 -0.46 -11.21
N CYS A 95 2.67 0.77 -11.75
CA CYS A 95 2.40 1.97 -10.97
C CYS A 95 1.08 1.86 -10.19
N HIS A 96 0.02 1.41 -10.85
CA HIS A 96 -1.29 1.19 -10.23
C HIS A 96 -1.24 0.14 -9.09
N LEU A 97 -0.35 -0.85 -9.19
CA LEU A 97 -0.13 -1.86 -8.16
C LEU A 97 0.84 -1.44 -7.04
N THR A 98 1.43 -0.24 -7.09
CA THR A 98 2.35 0.23 -6.04
C THR A 98 1.74 0.31 -4.63
N PRO A 99 0.43 0.62 -4.44
CA PRO A 99 -0.20 0.57 -3.13
C PRO A 99 -0.10 -0.82 -2.49
N LEU A 100 -0.16 -1.90 -3.29
CA LEU A 100 -0.05 -3.28 -2.79
C LEU A 100 1.23 -3.50 -2.00
N VAL A 101 2.32 -2.83 -2.38
CA VAL A 101 3.63 -3.00 -1.75
C VAL A 101 3.84 -2.00 -0.61
N GLU A 102 3.47 -0.74 -0.83
CA GLU A 102 3.70 0.31 0.17
C GLU A 102 2.73 0.19 1.36
N PHE A 103 1.48 -0.21 1.14
CA PHE A 103 0.49 -0.39 2.21
C PHE A 103 0.82 -1.59 3.07
N THR A 104 1.26 -2.72 2.49
CA THR A 104 1.76 -3.85 3.27
C THR A 104 2.96 -3.48 4.12
N HIS A 105 3.90 -2.71 3.58
CA HIS A 105 5.03 -2.24 4.37
C HIS A 105 4.59 -1.30 5.49
N THR A 106 3.68 -0.36 5.20
CA THR A 106 3.19 0.58 6.20
C THR A 106 2.41 -0.13 7.32
N ALA A 107 1.57 -1.10 6.95
CA ALA A 107 0.84 -1.95 7.88
C ALA A 107 1.81 -2.71 8.79
N SER A 108 2.84 -3.34 8.22
CA SER A 108 3.83 -4.07 9.02
C SER A 108 4.53 -3.14 10.01
N LEU A 109 4.92 -1.94 9.61
CA LEU A 109 5.56 -0.98 10.53
C LEU A 109 4.67 -0.59 11.72
N ILE A 110 3.35 -0.48 11.53
CA ILE A 110 2.41 -0.17 12.62
C ILE A 110 2.34 -1.34 13.61
N HIS A 111 2.26 -2.58 13.10
CA HIS A 111 2.28 -3.78 13.94
C HIS A 111 3.62 -3.94 14.65
N ASP A 112 4.73 -3.81 13.93
CA ASP A 112 6.09 -3.87 14.50
C ASP A 112 6.26 -2.82 15.62
N ASP A 113 5.78 -1.58 15.43
CA ASP A 113 5.86 -0.54 16.46
C ASP A 113 5.13 -0.96 17.75
N ILE A 114 4.01 -1.69 17.64
CA ILE A 114 3.26 -2.23 18.78
C ILE A 114 3.98 -3.42 19.42
N GLU A 115 4.41 -4.38 18.60
CA GLU A 115 5.09 -5.60 19.04
C GLU A 115 6.39 -5.28 19.78
N ASP A 116 7.17 -4.33 19.26
CA ASP A 116 8.45 -3.89 19.83
C ASP A 116 8.29 -2.82 20.92
N SER A 117 7.07 -2.34 21.19
CA SER A 117 6.81 -1.20 22.09
C SER A 117 7.64 0.04 21.73
N SER A 118 7.73 0.36 20.44
CA SER A 118 8.53 1.47 19.92
C SER A 118 7.87 2.83 20.18
N ASP A 119 8.59 3.75 20.83
CA ASP A 119 8.07 5.10 21.12
C ASP A 119 7.90 5.98 19.86
N THR A 120 8.73 5.76 18.84
CA THR A 120 8.79 6.65 17.67
C THR A 120 8.99 5.92 16.35
N ARG A 121 8.42 6.49 15.29
CA ARG A 121 8.61 6.09 13.91
C ARG A 121 8.91 7.31 13.05
N ARG A 122 10.06 7.30 12.37
CA ARG A 122 10.52 8.39 11.48
C ARG A 122 10.53 9.77 12.16
N GLY A 123 10.90 9.80 13.44
CA GLY A 123 10.98 11.01 14.24
C GLY A 123 9.65 11.57 14.73
N GLN A 124 8.54 10.85 14.54
CA GLN A 124 7.23 11.15 15.14
C GLN A 124 6.84 10.06 16.14
N PRO A 125 5.92 10.32 17.09
CA PRO A 125 5.39 9.28 17.97
C PRO A 125 4.78 8.13 17.15
N ALA A 126 4.95 6.90 17.61
CA ALA A 126 4.36 5.74 16.94
C ALA A 126 2.83 5.85 16.85
N ALA A 127 2.23 5.19 15.87
CA ALA A 127 0.79 5.30 15.61
C ALA A 127 -0.06 4.89 16.82
N TYR A 128 0.33 3.84 17.54
CA TYR A 128 -0.39 3.37 18.73
C TYR A 128 -0.31 4.33 19.92
N ILE A 129 0.74 5.17 19.98
CA ILE A 129 0.87 6.22 21.00
C ILE A 129 -0.02 7.41 20.64
N THR A 130 -0.07 7.79 19.36
CA THR A 130 -0.84 8.95 18.91
C THR A 130 -2.34 8.69 18.86
N TYR A 131 -2.74 7.51 18.38
CA TYR A 131 -4.13 7.18 18.06
C TYR A 131 -4.74 6.12 18.98
N GLY A 132 -3.95 5.57 19.91
CA GLY A 132 -4.35 4.48 20.79
C GLY A 132 -4.13 3.10 20.18
N LEU A 133 -3.92 2.12 21.06
CA LEU A 133 -3.59 0.73 20.70
C LEU A 133 -4.64 0.11 19.76
N ASP A 134 -5.91 0.13 20.17
CA ASP A 134 -7.00 -0.53 19.43
C ASP A 134 -7.16 0.04 18.01
N THR A 135 -7.03 1.36 17.88
CA THR A 135 -7.18 2.05 16.61
C THR A 135 -5.98 1.76 15.69
N ALA A 136 -4.76 1.84 16.20
CA ALA A 136 -3.56 1.52 15.42
C ALA A 136 -3.54 0.06 14.97
N LEU A 137 -3.88 -0.88 15.86
CA LEU A 137 -3.95 -2.30 15.56
C LEU A 137 -4.99 -2.61 14.47
N ASN A 138 -6.21 -2.05 14.60
CA ASN A 138 -7.28 -2.25 13.63
C ASN A 138 -6.95 -1.60 12.28
N ALA A 139 -6.43 -0.38 12.28
CA ALA A 139 -6.05 0.35 11.07
C ALA A 139 -4.89 -0.33 10.32
N GLY A 140 -3.86 -0.79 11.04
CA GLY A 140 -2.75 -1.56 10.48
C GLY A 140 -3.21 -2.88 9.86
N SER A 141 -4.10 -3.61 10.56
CA SER A 141 -4.68 -4.87 10.05
C SER A 141 -5.54 -4.65 8.80
N TRP A 142 -6.41 -3.64 8.83
CA TRP A 142 -7.25 -3.27 7.69
C TRP A 142 -6.41 -2.88 6.47
N LEU A 143 -5.29 -2.17 6.66
CA LEU A 143 -4.46 -1.69 5.56
C LEU A 143 -3.90 -2.83 4.69
N TYR A 144 -3.65 -4.02 5.27
CA TYR A 144 -3.29 -5.21 4.48
C TYR A 144 -4.38 -5.63 3.49
N PHE A 145 -5.66 -5.45 3.83
CA PHE A 145 -6.78 -5.77 2.96
C PHE A 145 -7.08 -4.60 2.01
N ALA A 146 -7.04 -3.36 2.49
CA ALA A 146 -7.23 -2.17 1.66
C ALA A 146 -6.20 -2.11 0.51
N ALA A 147 -4.99 -2.63 0.73
CA ALA A 147 -3.96 -2.77 -0.29
C ALA A 147 -4.43 -3.52 -1.55
N THR A 148 -5.33 -4.49 -1.42
CA THR A 148 -5.78 -5.29 -2.57
C THR A 148 -6.79 -4.57 -3.46
N SER A 149 -7.39 -3.48 -3.02
CA SER A 149 -8.32 -2.67 -3.83
C SER A 149 -7.70 -2.14 -5.13
N CYS A 150 -6.37 -1.98 -5.17
CA CYS A 150 -5.66 -1.65 -6.40
C CYS A 150 -5.73 -2.79 -7.44
N ILE A 151 -5.81 -4.06 -7.02
CA ILE A 151 -6.00 -5.21 -7.92
C ILE A 151 -7.40 -5.19 -8.53
N ASP A 152 -8.42 -4.84 -7.73
CA ASP A 152 -9.82 -4.80 -8.18
C ASP A 152 -10.03 -3.72 -9.26
N THR A 153 -9.40 -2.56 -9.05
CA THR A 153 -9.49 -1.39 -9.94
C THR A 153 -8.50 -1.43 -11.11
N LEU A 154 -7.73 -2.49 -11.27
CA LEU A 154 -6.91 -2.67 -12.46
C LEU A 154 -7.79 -2.69 -13.71
N SER A 155 -7.42 -1.85 -14.69
CA SER A 155 -8.10 -1.74 -15.99
C SER A 155 -7.98 -3.00 -16.86
N SER A 156 -7.08 -3.92 -16.51
CA SER A 156 -6.94 -5.22 -17.18
C SER A 156 -8.20 -6.06 -17.01
N THR A 157 -8.71 -6.59 -18.12
CA THR A 157 -9.78 -7.60 -18.14
C THR A 157 -9.26 -9.02 -17.92
N ASP A 158 -7.96 -9.19 -17.67
CA ASP A 158 -7.35 -10.50 -17.40
C ASP A 158 -7.59 -10.90 -15.94
N GLU A 159 -8.70 -11.59 -15.72
CA GLU A 159 -9.07 -12.15 -14.41
C GLU A 159 -8.07 -13.20 -13.91
N ALA A 160 -7.40 -13.92 -14.80
CA ALA A 160 -6.37 -14.88 -14.40
C ALA A 160 -5.13 -14.17 -13.85
N LEU A 161 -4.75 -13.03 -14.41
CA LEU A 161 -3.71 -12.16 -13.85
C LEU A 161 -4.11 -11.64 -12.47
N LYS A 162 -5.33 -11.09 -12.30
CA LYS A 162 -5.81 -10.59 -11.01
C LYS A 162 -5.77 -11.69 -9.94
N ALA A 163 -6.31 -12.88 -10.25
CA ALA A 163 -6.31 -14.03 -9.35
C ALA A 163 -4.89 -14.47 -8.95
N ARG A 164 -3.93 -14.46 -9.89
CA ARG A 164 -2.52 -14.75 -9.61
C ARG A 164 -1.88 -13.72 -8.70
N VAL A 165 -2.14 -12.43 -8.92
CA VAL A 165 -1.60 -11.34 -8.06
C VAL A 165 -2.19 -11.47 -6.66
N TYR A 166 -3.48 -11.75 -6.53
CA TYR A 166 -4.13 -12.06 -5.25
C TYR A 166 -3.49 -13.25 -4.53
N ALA A 167 -3.27 -14.36 -5.23
CA ALA A 167 -2.65 -15.55 -4.65
C ALA A 167 -1.21 -15.30 -4.18
N LEU A 168 -0.43 -14.57 -4.99
CA LEU A 168 0.94 -14.18 -4.66
C LEU A 168 0.96 -13.26 -3.44
N TYR A 169 0.12 -12.23 -3.43
CA TYR A 169 0.01 -11.29 -2.32
C TYR A 169 -0.26 -12.00 -1.00
N ASN A 170 -1.27 -12.88 -0.97
CA ASN A 170 -1.61 -13.65 0.21
C ASN A 170 -0.48 -14.59 0.66
N MET A 171 0.25 -15.20 -0.27
CA MET A 171 1.40 -16.04 0.06
C MET A 171 2.52 -15.23 0.69
N GLU A 172 2.87 -14.08 0.11
CA GLU A 172 3.93 -13.22 0.63
C GLU A 172 3.54 -12.58 1.97
N LEU A 173 2.27 -12.24 2.18
CA LEU A 173 1.79 -11.75 3.47
C LEU A 173 1.94 -12.80 4.58
N ARG A 174 1.66 -14.07 4.28
CA ARG A 174 1.91 -15.18 5.23
C ARG A 174 3.41 -15.36 5.51
N ARG A 175 4.27 -15.23 4.49
CA ARG A 175 5.73 -15.31 4.66
C ARG A 175 6.28 -14.14 5.49
N LEU A 176 5.74 -12.95 5.31
CA LEU A 176 6.07 -11.78 6.11
C LEU A 176 5.78 -12.05 7.60
N HIS A 177 4.58 -12.53 7.93
CA HIS A 177 4.22 -12.84 9.32
C HIS A 177 5.03 -14.01 9.90
N LEU A 178 5.37 -15.01 9.08
CA LEU A 178 6.32 -16.05 9.49
C LEU A 178 7.69 -15.45 9.84
N GLY A 179 8.17 -14.51 9.04
CA GLY A 179 9.40 -13.76 9.33
C GLY A 179 9.33 -12.99 10.64
N GLN A 180 8.20 -12.32 10.93
CA GLN A 180 8.00 -11.64 12.21
C GLN A 180 7.97 -12.62 13.39
N ALA A 181 7.25 -13.74 13.25
CA ALA A 181 7.24 -14.79 14.27
C ALA A 181 8.65 -15.34 14.56
N MET A 182 9.50 -15.46 13.53
CA MET A 182 10.91 -15.82 13.71
C MET A 182 11.70 -14.72 14.43
N GLY A 183 11.42 -13.44 14.18
CA GLY A 183 12.03 -12.32 14.88
C GLY A 183 11.67 -12.27 16.36
N ILE A 184 10.39 -12.51 16.70
CA ILE A 184 9.90 -12.53 18.09
C ILE A 184 10.46 -13.72 18.88
N ALA A 185 10.64 -14.87 18.23
CA ALA A 185 11.10 -16.10 18.88
C ALA A 185 12.62 -16.16 19.15
N TRP A 186 13.38 -15.17 18.66
CA TRP A 186 14.85 -15.14 18.77
C TRP A 186 15.32 -14.50 20.07
#